data_AF-A0A7C1ZHI6-F1
#
_entry.id   AF-A0A7C1ZHI6-F1
#
_cell.length_a   1.000
_cell.length_b   1.000
_cell.length_c   1.000
_cell.angle_alpha   90.00
_cell.angle_beta   90.00
_cell.angle_gamma   90.00
#
_symmetry.space_group_name_H-M   'P 1'
#
loop_
_entity.id
_entity.type
_entity.pdbx_description
1 polymer ?
#
loop_
_entity_poly.entity_id
_entity_poly.type
_entity_poly.pdbx_seq_one_letter_code
_entity_poly.pdbx_strand_id
1 'polypeptide(L)'
;MVESVSSRSKSLVDVFTAQFQYSGSDRLDITVKGQDPLGRYFAPSWYLVNEFKYRGLSKSKYKETYLLLMIKSREKHSQEWKELLARDKVTLVCFCKAGTFCHRLLLANFLEELGAVYKGERRLRDVR
;
A
#
# COMPACT_ATOMS: atom_id res chain seq x y z
N MET A 1 -34.01 24.64 -13.25
CA MET A 1 -32.88 23.74 -13.56
C MET A 1 -32.04 23.63 -12.31
N VAL A 2 -32.24 22.57 -11.52
CA VAL A 2 -31.41 22.31 -10.35
C VAL A 2 -30.29 21.38 -10.81
N GLU A 3 -29.07 21.89 -10.82
CA GLU A 3 -27.89 21.11 -11.14
C GLU A 3 -27.73 20.01 -10.09
N SER A 4 -27.74 18.77 -10.57
CA SER A 4 -27.57 17.58 -9.74
C SER A 4 -26.19 17.62 -9.11
N VAL A 5 -26.15 17.68 -7.78
CA VAL A 5 -24.93 17.45 -7.00
C VAL A 5 -24.50 16.01 -7.29
N SER A 6 -23.51 15.87 -8.16
CA SER A 6 -22.84 14.59 -8.42
C SER A 6 -22.23 14.09 -7.11
N SER A 7 -22.95 13.23 -6.42
CA SER A 7 -22.38 12.42 -5.35
C SER A 7 -21.30 11.56 -5.99
N ARG A 8 -20.03 11.96 -5.85
CA ARG A 8 -18.92 11.07 -6.14
C ARG A 8 -19.06 9.89 -5.19
N SER A 9 -19.67 8.81 -5.67
CA SER A 9 -19.54 7.48 -5.09
C SER A 9 -18.04 7.26 -4.91
N LYS A 10 -17.55 7.34 -3.67
CA LYS A 10 -16.21 6.86 -3.34
C LYS A 10 -16.17 5.42 -3.83
N SER A 11 -15.44 5.15 -4.90
CA SER A 11 -15.07 3.77 -5.21
C SER A 11 -14.26 3.28 -4.02
N LEU A 12 -14.79 2.28 -3.32
CA LEU A 12 -14.06 1.60 -2.28
C LEU A 12 -13.14 0.62 -3.00
N VAL A 13 -11.84 0.93 -3.07
CA VAL A 13 -10.86 0.00 -3.65
C VAL A 13 -10.73 -1.21 -2.73
N ASP A 14 -10.82 -2.42 -3.29
CA ASP A 14 -10.50 -3.64 -2.59
C ASP A 14 -8.97 -3.80 -2.49
N VAL A 15 -8.44 -3.79 -1.27
CA VAL A 15 -7.00 -3.93 -1.02
C VAL A 15 -6.68 -5.34 -0.56
N PHE A 16 -5.73 -5.95 -1.23
CA PHE A 16 -5.14 -7.23 -0.86
C PHE A 16 -3.66 -7.04 -0.57
N THR A 17 -3.08 -7.99 0.14
CA THR A 17 -1.62 -8.09 0.31
C THR A 17 -1.13 -9.42 -0.22
N ALA A 18 0.12 -9.48 -0.65
CA ALA A 18 0.73 -10.77 -1.00
C ALA A 18 2.26 -10.72 -0.86
N GLN A 19 2.87 -11.90 -0.95
CA GLN A 19 4.31 -12.01 -1.15
C GLN A 19 4.69 -11.53 -2.56
N PHE A 20 5.92 -11.01 -2.71
CA PHE A 20 6.46 -10.45 -3.95
C PHE A 20 6.22 -11.25 -5.24
N GLN A 21 6.23 -12.59 -5.14
CA GLN A 21 6.03 -13.51 -6.25
C GLN A 21 4.59 -13.53 -6.81
N TYR A 22 3.62 -12.93 -6.11
CA TYR A 22 2.28 -12.76 -6.65
C TYR A 22 2.35 -11.98 -7.97
N SER A 23 1.74 -12.53 -9.02
CA SER A 23 1.87 -12.07 -10.40
C SER A 23 0.52 -11.74 -11.07
N GLY A 24 -0.57 -11.62 -10.29
CA GLY A 24 -1.86 -11.22 -10.85
C GLY A 24 -1.83 -9.79 -11.40
N SER A 25 -2.76 -9.46 -12.29
CA SER A 25 -2.81 -8.17 -13.00
C SER A 25 -3.02 -6.95 -12.09
N ASP A 26 -3.54 -7.16 -10.88
CA ASP A 26 -3.74 -6.12 -9.86
C ASP A 26 -2.53 -5.93 -8.93
N ARG A 27 -1.40 -6.58 -9.22
CA ARG A 27 -0.14 -6.45 -8.48
C ARG A 27 0.35 -5.00 -8.46
N LEU A 28 0.78 -4.54 -7.29
CA LEU A 28 1.49 -3.28 -7.10
C LEU A 28 2.73 -3.52 -6.22
N ASP A 29 3.92 -3.33 -6.80
CA ASP A 29 5.18 -3.52 -6.08
C ASP A 29 5.56 -2.25 -5.31
N ILE A 30 5.38 -2.31 -4.00
CA ILE A 30 5.65 -1.20 -3.06
C ILE A 30 6.99 -1.37 -2.34
N THR A 31 7.89 -2.20 -2.87
CA THR A 31 9.19 -2.42 -2.23
C THR A 31 10.15 -1.28 -2.54
N VAL A 32 10.99 -0.92 -1.56
CA VAL A 32 12.06 0.10 -1.75
C VAL A 32 13.09 -0.29 -2.82
N LYS A 33 13.20 -1.58 -3.13
CA LYS A 33 14.08 -2.10 -4.20
C LYS A 33 13.41 -2.07 -5.57
N GLY A 34 12.08 -2.08 -5.60
CA GLY A 34 11.28 -2.10 -6.82
C GLY A 34 11.34 -0.78 -7.58
N GLN A 35 10.89 -0.81 -8.82
CA GLN A 35 10.76 0.36 -9.70
C GLN A 35 9.35 0.47 -10.29
N ASP A 36 8.36 -0.05 -9.57
CA ASP A 36 6.96 0.08 -9.98
C ASP A 36 6.61 1.56 -10.19
N PRO A 37 6.08 1.95 -11.37
CA PRO A 37 5.80 3.35 -11.69
C PRO A 37 4.92 4.04 -10.63
N LEU A 38 3.96 3.30 -10.08
CA LEU A 38 3.05 3.78 -9.04
C LEU A 38 3.49 3.33 -7.64
N GLY A 39 3.89 2.07 -7.48
CA GLY A 39 4.20 1.47 -6.18
C GLY A 39 5.34 2.16 -5.43
N ARG A 40 6.27 2.78 -6.15
CA ARG A 40 7.41 3.54 -5.58
C ARG A 40 7.00 4.66 -4.63
N TYR A 41 5.81 5.25 -4.79
CA TYR A 41 5.33 6.35 -3.92
C TYR A 41 4.84 5.86 -2.56
N PHE A 42 4.66 4.55 -2.40
CA PHE A 42 4.21 3.91 -1.17
C PHE A 42 5.32 3.09 -0.50
N ALA A 43 6.51 3.07 -1.10
CA ALA A 43 7.65 2.35 -0.58
C ALA A 43 8.22 3.00 0.69
N PRO A 44 8.73 2.22 1.65
CA PRO A 44 9.55 2.76 2.73
C PRO A 44 10.87 3.30 2.16
N SER A 45 11.58 4.12 2.93
CA SER A 45 12.94 4.55 2.55
C SER A 45 13.98 3.46 2.86
N TRP A 46 15.13 3.51 2.16
CA TRP A 46 16.27 2.62 2.45
C TRP A 46 16.78 2.77 3.87
N TYR A 47 16.84 4.01 4.36
CA TYR A 47 17.18 4.32 5.74
C TYR A 47 16.27 3.55 6.72
N LEU A 48 14.94 3.70 6.57
CA LEU A 48 13.98 3.06 7.46
C LEU A 48 14.08 1.53 7.45
N VAL A 49 14.29 0.93 6.27
CA VAL A 49 14.48 -0.52 6.14
C VAL A 49 15.77 -0.99 6.84
N ASN A 50 16.87 -0.26 6.69
CA ASN A 50 18.16 -0.62 7.27
C ASN A 50 18.17 -0.45 8.79
N GLU A 51 17.57 0.62 9.32
CA GLU A 51 17.43 0.84 10.76
C GLU A 51 16.68 -0.32 11.44
N PHE A 52 15.59 -0.79 10.82
CA PHE A 52 14.79 -1.91 11.33
C PHE A 52 15.48 -3.26 11.22
N LYS A 53 16.15 -3.53 10.09
CA LYS A 53 16.79 -4.83 9.87
C LYS A 53 18.07 -5.02 10.66
N TYR A 54 18.86 -3.97 10.84
CA TYR A 54 20.25 -4.11 11.27
C TYR A 54 20.62 -3.29 12.50
N ARG A 55 19.79 -2.32 12.92
CA ARG A 55 20.13 -1.38 14.00
C ARG A 55 19.12 -1.37 15.15
N GLY A 56 18.18 -2.32 15.15
CA GLY A 56 17.29 -2.56 16.29
C GLY A 56 16.13 -1.56 16.41
N LEU A 57 15.76 -0.84 15.34
CA LEU A 57 14.56 -0.01 15.36
C LEU A 57 13.33 -0.87 15.73
N SER A 58 12.51 -0.40 16.66
CA SER A 58 11.32 -1.13 17.08
C SER A 58 10.23 -1.14 16.01
N LYS A 59 9.32 -2.13 16.07
CA LYS A 59 8.13 -2.19 15.19
C LYS A 59 7.25 -0.94 15.34
N SER A 60 7.09 -0.43 16.55
CA SER A 60 6.31 0.79 16.81
C SER A 60 6.94 2.01 16.16
N LYS A 61 8.25 2.19 16.29
CA LYS A 61 8.94 3.33 15.68
C LYS A 61 8.99 3.22 14.16
N TYR A 62 9.13 2.01 13.63
CA TYR A 62 9.00 1.76 12.19
C TYR A 62 7.62 2.17 11.69
N LYS A 63 6.55 1.74 12.37
CA LYS A 63 5.17 2.07 12.00
C LYS A 63 4.96 3.58 11.99
N GLU A 64 5.30 4.27 13.07
CA GLU A 64 5.17 5.74 13.18
C GLU A 64 5.91 6.44 12.02
N THR A 65 7.17 6.07 11.79
CA THR A 65 8.00 6.68 10.74
C THR A 65 7.44 6.39 9.35
N TYR A 66 7.00 5.16 9.08
CA TYR A 66 6.40 4.79 7.80
C TYR A 66 5.11 5.57 7.52
N LEU A 67 4.22 5.69 8.50
CA LEU A 67 2.96 6.43 8.32
C LEU A 67 3.21 7.92 8.08
N LEU A 68 4.22 8.52 8.73
CA LEU A 68 4.64 9.89 8.42
C LEU A 68 5.16 10.04 6.98
N LEU A 69 5.85 9.03 6.44
CA LEU A 69 6.22 9.02 5.02
C LEU A 69 4.98 8.94 4.12
N MET A 70 3.97 8.17 4.48
CA MET A 70 2.73 8.04 3.70
C MET A 70 1.91 9.33 3.68
N ILE A 71 1.80 10.02 4.83
CA ILE A 71 1.15 11.33 4.90
C ILE A 71 1.86 12.33 3.98
N LYS A 72 3.19 12.45 4.10
CA LYS A 72 4.00 13.33 3.24
C LYS A 72 3.94 12.95 1.76
N SER A 73 3.91 11.64 1.46
CA SER A 73 3.77 11.13 0.09
C SER A 73 2.42 11.57 -0.49
N ARG A 74 1.33 11.43 0.26
CA ARG A 74 -0.02 11.81 -0.17
C ARG A 74 -0.16 13.29 -0.48
N GLU A 75 0.46 14.14 0.34
CA GLU A 75 0.47 15.58 0.12
C GLU A 75 1.21 15.96 -1.17
N LYS A 76 2.36 15.32 -1.44
CA LYS A 76 3.22 15.64 -2.58
C LYS A 76 2.81 14.97 -3.90
N HIS A 77 2.20 13.79 -3.81
CA HIS A 77 1.91 12.89 -4.93
C HIS A 77 0.42 12.58 -5.02
N SER A 78 -0.40 13.63 -4.88
CA SER A 78 -1.86 13.48 -4.76
C SER A 78 -2.51 12.78 -5.97
N GLN A 79 -1.90 12.86 -7.16
CA GLN A 79 -2.42 12.23 -8.37
C GLN A 79 -2.20 10.72 -8.34
N GLU A 80 -1.05 10.26 -7.90
CA GLU A 80 -0.73 8.84 -7.76
C GLU A 80 -1.57 8.18 -6.66
N TRP A 81 -1.84 8.91 -5.58
CA TRP A 81 -2.79 8.47 -4.56
C TRP A 81 -4.22 8.36 -5.10
N LYS A 82 -4.66 9.31 -5.93
CA LYS A 82 -5.96 9.19 -6.62
C LYS A 82 -5.99 8.02 -7.59
N GLU A 83 -4.89 7.77 -8.32
CA GLU A 83 -4.79 6.64 -9.23
C GLU A 83 -4.94 5.30 -8.50
N LEU A 84 -4.25 5.13 -7.35
CA LEU A 84 -4.41 3.93 -6.52
C LEU A 84 -5.86 3.77 -6.04
N LEU A 85 -6.46 4.84 -5.51
CA LEU A 85 -7.80 4.82 -4.94
C LEU A 85 -8.92 4.69 -6.00
N ALA A 86 -8.62 4.99 -7.26
CA ALA A 86 -9.55 4.83 -8.37
C ALA A 86 -9.61 3.39 -8.92
N ARG A 87 -8.75 2.48 -8.45
CA ARG A 87 -8.77 1.07 -8.87
C ARG A 87 -9.95 0.34 -8.23
N ASP A 88 -10.48 -0.66 -8.92
CA ASP A 88 -11.44 -1.60 -8.32
C ASP A 88 -10.77 -2.47 -7.25
N LYS A 89 -9.54 -2.91 -7.53
CA LYS A 89 -8.72 -3.72 -6.62
C LYS A 89 -7.23 -3.51 -6.83
N VAL A 90 -6.47 -3.74 -5.77
CA VAL A 90 -5.00 -3.70 -5.80
C VAL A 90 -4.43 -4.75 -4.84
N THR A 91 -3.35 -5.41 -5.25
CA THR A 91 -2.60 -6.34 -4.39
C THR A 91 -1.21 -5.75 -4.10
N LEU A 92 -1.02 -5.32 -2.86
CA LEU A 92 0.23 -4.74 -2.36
C LEU A 92 1.25 -5.85 -2.09
N VAL A 93 2.36 -5.85 -2.84
CA VAL A 93 3.36 -6.93 -2.72
C VAL A 93 4.66 -6.51 -2.04
N CYS A 94 5.23 -7.43 -1.27
CA CYS A 94 6.55 -7.27 -0.64
C CYS A 94 7.22 -8.63 -0.38
N PHE A 95 8.54 -8.64 -0.20
CA PHE A 95 9.32 -9.86 0.06
C PHE A 95 9.07 -10.51 1.44
N CYS A 96 8.55 -9.78 2.43
CA CYS A 96 8.33 -10.32 3.78
C CYS A 96 7.34 -11.49 3.77
N LYS A 97 7.58 -12.53 4.59
CA LYS A 97 6.68 -13.69 4.73
C LYS A 97 5.29 -13.26 5.18
N ALA A 98 4.26 -14.00 4.77
CA ALA A 98 2.89 -13.81 5.28
C ALA A 98 2.84 -13.95 6.81
N GLY A 99 1.95 -13.20 7.46
CA GLY A 99 1.79 -13.20 8.92
C GLY A 99 2.90 -12.49 9.70
N THR A 100 3.81 -11.78 9.03
CA THR A 100 4.89 -11.01 9.67
C THR A 100 4.62 -9.51 9.64
N PHE A 101 5.26 -8.77 10.54
CA PHE A 101 5.26 -7.31 10.48
C PHE A 101 5.88 -6.83 9.16
N CYS A 102 5.10 -6.10 8.36
CA CYS A 102 5.50 -5.65 7.04
C CYS A 102 4.80 -4.34 6.66
N HIS A 103 5.47 -3.49 5.89
CA HIS A 103 4.89 -2.24 5.40
C HIS A 103 3.66 -2.44 4.52
N ARG A 104 3.50 -3.58 3.82
CA ARG A 104 2.26 -3.84 3.04
C ARG A 104 1.00 -3.88 3.90
N LEU A 105 1.11 -4.39 5.13
CA LEU A 105 0.00 -4.40 6.08
C LEU A 105 -0.21 -3.00 6.67
N LEU A 106 0.87 -2.27 6.94
CA LEU A 106 0.76 -0.88 7.40
C LEU A 106 0.05 -0.01 6.37
N LEU A 107 0.39 -0.18 5.08
CA LEU A 107 -0.24 0.54 4.00
C LEU A 107 -1.70 0.11 3.79
N ALA A 108 -1.99 -1.19 3.84
CA ALA A 108 -3.36 -1.68 3.74
C ALA A 108 -4.25 -1.05 4.81
N ASN A 109 -3.82 -1.06 6.07
CA ASN A 109 -4.55 -0.43 7.18
C ASN A 109 -4.71 1.09 6.98
N PHE A 110 -3.66 1.76 6.49
CA PHE A 110 -3.74 3.20 6.20
C PHE A 110 -4.72 3.50 5.07
N LEU A 111 -4.82 2.63 4.06
CA LEU A 111 -5.81 2.77 2.99
C LEU A 111 -7.24 2.49 3.49
N GLU A 112 -7.43 1.56 4.43
CA GLU A 112 -8.74 1.36 5.09
C GLU A 112 -9.21 2.61 5.82
N GLU A 113 -8.31 3.32 6.51
CA GLU A 113 -8.61 4.61 7.13
C GLU A 113 -9.07 5.67 6.10
N LEU A 114 -8.69 5.52 4.83
CA LEU A 114 -9.12 6.39 3.72
C LEU A 114 -10.39 5.91 3.01
N GLY A 115 -10.92 4.75 3.40
CA GLY A 115 -12.14 4.14 2.85
C GLY A 115 -11.90 2.98 1.88
N ALA A 116 -10.69 2.43 1.79
CA ALA A 116 -10.50 1.14 1.14
C ALA A 116 -11.10 -0.01 1.97
N VAL A 117 -11.25 -1.20 1.38
CA VAL A 117 -11.67 -2.41 2.10
C VAL A 117 -10.53 -3.42 2.05
N TYR A 118 -9.95 -3.78 3.21
CA TYR A 118 -8.93 -4.83 3.23
C TYR A 118 -9.56 -6.22 3.14
N LYS A 119 -9.11 -6.99 2.14
CA LYS A 119 -9.66 -8.31 1.78
C LYS A 119 -8.73 -9.46 2.17
N GLY A 120 -7.62 -9.17 2.85
CA GLY A 120 -6.67 -10.17 3.36
C GLY A 120 -5.46 -10.44 2.44
N GLU A 121 -4.66 -11.42 2.85
CA GLU A 121 -3.44 -11.84 2.15
C GLU A 121 -3.75 -12.95 1.12
N ARG A 122 -3.37 -12.73 -0.14
CA ARG A 122 -3.45 -13.72 -1.22
C ARG A 122 -2.24 -14.67 -1.21
N ARG A 123 -2.49 -15.91 -1.61
CA ARG A 123 -1.47 -16.96 -1.83
C ARG A 123 -1.12 -17.05 -3.31
N LEU A 124 0.05 -17.61 -3.62
CA LEU A 124 0.52 -17.76 -5.01
C LEU A 124 -0.41 -18.60 -5.88
N ARG A 125 -1.11 -19.57 -5.29
CA ARG A 125 -2.10 -20.41 -5.97
C ARG A 125 -3.41 -19.69 -6.32
N ASP A 126 -3.59 -18.46 -5.84
CA ASP A 126 -4.81 -17.68 -6.06
C ASP A 126 -4.71 -16.86 -7.37
N VAL A 127 -3.59 -16.96 -8.10
CA VAL A 127 -3.42 -16.43 -9.46
C VAL A 127 -4.04 -17.43 -10.43
N ARG A 128 -5.24 -17.14 -10.95
CA ARG A 128 -5.89 -17.86 -12.05
C ARG A 128 -5.88 -16.99 -13.29
#